data_AF-A0A397A556-F1
#
_entry.id   AF-A0A397A556-F1
#
_cell.length_a   1.000
_cell.length_b   1.000
_cell.length_c   1.000
_cell.angle_alpha   90.00
_cell.angle_beta   90.00
_cell.angle_gamma   90.00
#
_symmetry.space_group_name_H-M   'P 1'
#
loop_
_entity.id
_entity.type
_entity.pdbx_description
1 polymer ?
#
loop_
_entity_poly.entity_id
_entity_poly.type
_entity_poly.pdbx_seq_one_letter_code
_entity_poly.pdbx_strand_id
1 'polypeptide(L)'
;GICACFMSFFSSDGNGNIAECSNAGTCDRSKGECVCDPRFTGASCNRSEMDSKNRPQANTIQVVQCIGTTGTFTLGFRGQTTPALSFSISAASLTVALQALPAFGQVSVVYSSGPAACTASGINSISIMFRTVFGTLPTIRTTVNGVTSVTVKNDGTGGSVVGTKEDAVCSNRGTCDTLHGICICAEGFTSSDGYGGPGSRGDCGYMEPVYLNSAAKVANEIA
;
A
#
# COMPACT_ATOMS: atom_id res chain seq x y z
N GLY A 1 6.38 3.79 52.88
CA GLY A 1 6.09 4.28 51.53
C GLY A 1 6.26 3.13 50.57
N ILE A 2 5.18 2.69 49.93
CA ILE A 2 5.22 1.62 48.93
C ILE A 2 5.81 2.22 47.65
N CYS A 3 6.92 1.66 47.15
CA CYS A 3 7.54 2.10 45.91
C CYS A 3 6.72 1.56 44.73
N ALA A 4 5.88 2.41 44.15
CA ALA A 4 4.84 2.07 43.17
C ALA A 4 5.35 1.86 41.73
N CYS A 5 6.44 1.11 41.53
CA CYS A 5 6.85 0.68 40.18
C CYS A 5 7.48 -0.74 40.15
N PHE A 6 7.29 -1.58 41.20
CA PHE A 6 8.10 -2.79 41.37
C PHE A 6 7.56 -4.11 40.79
N MET A 7 6.35 -4.20 40.23
CA MET A 7 5.81 -5.50 39.77
C MET A 7 4.97 -5.48 38.47
N SER A 8 4.51 -4.33 37.97
CA SER A 8 3.47 -4.32 36.91
C SER A 8 3.82 -3.55 35.63
N PHE A 9 4.97 -2.86 35.57
CA PHE A 9 5.28 -1.94 34.47
C PHE A 9 6.64 -2.17 33.79
N PHE A 10 7.27 -3.31 34.11
CA PHE A 10 8.38 -3.84 33.34
C PHE A 10 7.79 -4.53 32.11
N SER A 11 7.91 -3.89 30.96
CA SER A 11 7.55 -4.50 29.67
C SER A 11 8.79 -4.60 28.80
N SER A 12 8.69 -5.40 27.74
CA SER A 12 9.80 -5.54 26.80
C SER A 12 10.11 -4.18 26.16
N ASP A 13 11.38 -3.80 26.15
CA ASP A 13 11.93 -2.62 25.47
C ASP A 13 11.95 -2.75 23.92
N GLY A 14 11.32 -3.79 23.37
CA GLY A 14 11.38 -4.14 21.95
C GLY A 14 12.62 -4.96 21.54
N ASN A 15 13.61 -5.08 22.42
CA ASN A 15 14.84 -5.87 22.22
C ASN A 15 14.87 -7.14 23.11
N GLY A 16 13.74 -7.49 23.72
CA GLY A 16 13.60 -8.67 24.57
C GLY A 16 14.05 -8.46 26.02
N ASN A 17 14.43 -7.25 26.43
CA ASN A 17 14.77 -6.95 27.83
C ASN A 17 13.59 -6.28 28.54
N ILE A 18 13.48 -6.53 29.83
CA ILE A 18 12.50 -5.86 30.68
C ILE A 18 13.04 -4.50 31.14
N ALA A 19 12.31 -3.42 30.88
CA ALA A 19 12.69 -2.07 31.30
C ALA A 19 11.50 -1.28 31.90
N GLU A 20 11.77 -0.43 32.89
CA GLU A 20 10.78 0.46 33.52
C GLU A 20 10.25 1.43 32.46
N CYS A 21 8.93 1.44 32.25
CA CYS A 21 8.28 2.19 31.16
C CYS A 21 8.90 1.93 29.78
N SER A 22 9.43 0.72 29.57
CA SER A 22 10.05 0.26 28.31
C SER A 22 11.15 1.17 27.76
N ASN A 23 11.83 1.94 28.64
CA ASN A 23 12.77 3.02 28.26
C ASN A 23 12.18 4.06 27.28
N ALA A 24 10.86 4.19 27.23
CA ALA A 24 10.12 5.05 26.31
C ALA A 24 9.15 5.98 27.06
N GLY A 25 9.47 6.28 28.32
CA GLY A 25 8.69 7.13 29.20
C GLY A 25 9.30 7.21 30.59
N THR A 26 8.71 8.05 31.44
CA THR A 26 9.12 8.26 32.84
C THR A 26 8.05 7.74 33.80
N CYS A 27 8.42 6.97 34.83
CA CYS A 27 7.48 6.52 35.88
C CYS A 27 7.13 7.69 36.83
N ASP A 28 5.86 8.12 36.85
CA ASP A 28 5.32 8.98 37.91
C ASP A 28 5.09 8.11 39.15
N ARG A 29 6.07 8.14 40.06
CA ARG A 29 6.09 7.32 41.28
C ARG A 29 5.01 7.71 42.30
N SER A 30 4.37 8.87 42.14
CA SER A 30 3.28 9.28 43.02
C SER A 30 1.95 8.59 42.67
N LYS A 31 1.77 8.22 41.40
CA LYS A 31 0.57 7.56 40.86
C LYS A 31 0.80 6.11 40.48
N GLY A 32 2.05 5.72 40.26
CA GLY A 32 2.41 4.40 39.75
C GLY A 32 2.04 4.22 38.28
N GLU A 33 2.12 5.30 37.49
CA GLU A 33 1.79 5.29 36.06
C GLU A 33 2.98 5.78 35.23
N CYS A 34 3.16 5.22 34.04
CA CYS A 34 4.16 5.70 33.08
C CYS A 34 3.63 6.89 32.29
N VAL A 35 4.42 7.97 32.26
CA VAL A 35 4.22 9.10 31.36
C VAL A 35 5.10 8.88 30.14
N CYS A 36 4.48 8.59 28.99
CA CYS A 36 5.20 8.19 27.79
C CYS A 36 5.85 9.36 27.04
N ASP A 37 7.01 9.08 26.44
CA ASP A 37 7.66 9.99 25.51
C ASP A 37 6.80 10.17 24.25
N PRO A 38 6.96 11.30 23.53
CA PRO A 38 6.22 11.53 22.28
C PRO A 38 6.42 10.38 21.30
N ARG A 39 5.32 9.89 20.72
CA ARG A 39 5.22 8.69 19.85
C ARG A 39 5.19 7.34 20.56
N PHE A 40 5.04 7.31 21.88
CA PHE A 40 4.83 6.08 22.64
C PHE A 40 3.54 6.16 23.47
N THR A 41 2.90 5.00 23.65
CA THR A 41 1.61 4.85 24.31
C THR A 41 1.52 3.49 25.00
N GLY A 42 0.43 3.28 25.75
CA GLY A 42 0.21 2.11 26.60
C GLY A 42 0.69 2.32 28.04
N ALA A 43 0.19 1.47 28.94
CA ALA A 43 0.41 1.59 30.38
C ALA A 43 1.89 1.50 30.80
N SER A 44 2.75 0.97 29.92
CA SER A 44 4.20 0.88 30.13
C SER A 44 5.00 1.47 28.97
N CYS A 45 4.37 2.31 28.14
CA CYS A 45 4.99 2.96 26.96
C CYS A 45 5.61 1.99 25.94
N ASN A 46 5.18 0.73 25.96
CA ASN A 46 5.69 -0.35 25.11
C ASN A 46 5.08 -0.37 23.71
N ARG A 47 4.13 0.53 23.41
CA ARG A 47 3.52 0.63 22.09
C ARG A 47 3.96 1.93 21.46
N SER A 48 4.59 1.88 20.29
CA SER A 48 4.74 3.09 19.50
C SER A 48 3.37 3.55 19.00
N GLU A 49 3.09 4.85 19.01
CA GLU A 49 1.96 5.44 18.28
C GLU A 49 2.10 5.23 16.76
N MET A 50 3.30 4.84 16.29
CA MET A 50 3.59 4.29 14.96
C MET A 50 3.60 2.74 14.92
N ASP A 51 2.76 2.07 15.72
CA ASP A 51 2.42 0.66 15.45
C ASP A 51 1.98 0.55 13.98
N SER A 52 2.53 -0.40 13.23
CA SER A 52 2.18 -0.70 11.84
C SER A 52 0.67 -0.79 11.61
N LYS A 53 -0.10 -1.10 12.66
CA LYS A 53 -1.56 -1.15 12.65
C LYS A 53 -2.25 0.22 12.66
N ASN A 54 -1.55 1.31 12.94
CA ASN A 54 -2.10 2.68 13.01
C ASN A 54 -1.31 3.71 12.19
N ARG A 55 -0.34 3.28 11.36
CA ARG A 55 0.30 4.18 10.38
C ARG A 55 -0.67 4.46 9.25
N PRO A 56 -0.80 5.70 8.75
CA PRO A 56 -1.57 5.99 7.55
C PRO A 56 -1.07 5.10 6.41
N GLN A 57 -1.90 4.13 6.04
CA GLN A 57 -1.61 3.20 4.97
C GLN A 57 -1.87 3.89 3.64
N ALA A 58 -0.79 4.37 3.00
CA ALA A 58 -0.85 5.05 1.72
C ALA A 58 -0.57 4.08 0.58
N ASN A 59 -1.39 4.17 -0.46
CA ASN A 59 -1.07 3.53 -1.74
C ASN A 59 0.06 4.29 -2.44
N THR A 60 0.86 3.56 -3.20
CA THR A 60 1.85 4.19 -4.07
C THR A 60 1.15 4.97 -5.19
N ILE A 61 1.57 6.22 -5.40
CA ILE A 61 1.20 7.03 -6.55
C ILE A 61 2.46 7.36 -7.32
N GLN A 62 2.51 6.94 -8.59
CA GLN A 62 3.54 7.39 -9.52
C GLN A 62 2.97 8.46 -10.43
N VAL A 63 3.70 9.56 -10.60
CA VAL A 63 3.25 10.68 -11.43
C VAL A 63 4.02 10.66 -12.74
N VAL A 64 3.30 10.53 -13.84
CA VAL A 64 3.85 10.60 -15.20
C VAL A 64 3.61 12.00 -15.75
N GLN A 65 4.62 12.55 -16.39
CA GLN A 65 4.52 13.81 -17.11
C GLN A 65 4.98 13.58 -18.55
N CYS A 66 4.11 13.94 -19.51
CA CYS A 66 4.36 13.72 -20.93
C CYS A 66 4.34 15.03 -21.71
N ILE A 67 5.41 15.27 -22.48
CA ILE A 67 5.52 16.43 -23.38
C ILE A 67 5.40 15.92 -24.82
N GLY A 68 4.45 16.47 -25.57
CA GLY A 68 4.24 16.14 -26.98
C GLY A 68 2.84 16.50 -27.47
N THR A 69 2.71 16.75 -28.76
CA THR A 69 1.44 17.04 -29.45
C THR A 69 1.09 16.03 -30.55
N THR A 70 1.96 15.04 -30.78
CA THR A 70 1.79 13.94 -31.72
C THR A 70 2.55 12.71 -31.22
N GLY A 71 2.41 11.58 -31.89
CA GLY A 71 3.16 10.36 -31.59
C GLY A 71 2.54 9.50 -30.49
N THR A 72 3.35 8.57 -29.99
CA THR A 72 2.96 7.56 -29.01
C THR A 72 4.03 7.37 -27.95
N PHE A 73 3.65 6.74 -26.84
CA PHE A 73 4.55 6.28 -25.79
C PHE A 73 4.08 4.93 -25.25
N THR A 74 4.92 4.22 -24.53
CA THR A 74 4.55 3.01 -23.80
C THR A 74 4.92 3.15 -22.33
N LEU A 75 4.13 2.52 -21.46
CA LEU A 75 4.43 2.39 -20.03
C LEU A 75 4.72 0.93 -19.72
N GLY A 76 5.79 0.68 -18.96
CA GLY A 76 6.22 -0.65 -18.57
C GLY A 76 6.41 -0.80 -17.07
N PHE A 77 6.05 -1.95 -16.52
CA PHE A 77 6.18 -2.26 -15.10
C PHE A 77 6.40 -3.76 -14.90
N ARG A 78 7.37 -4.11 -14.04
CA ARG A 78 7.78 -5.50 -13.72
C ARG A 78 7.87 -6.43 -14.95
N GLY A 79 8.49 -5.95 -16.04
CA GLY A 79 8.74 -6.73 -17.26
C GLY A 79 7.59 -6.77 -18.27
N GLN A 80 6.42 -6.24 -17.95
CA GLN A 80 5.31 -6.07 -18.90
C GLN A 80 5.27 -4.63 -19.44
N THR A 81 4.78 -4.46 -20.66
CA THR A 81 4.70 -3.15 -21.33
C THR A 81 3.38 -3.02 -22.08
N THR A 82 2.77 -1.83 -22.03
CA THR A 82 1.52 -1.56 -22.75
C THR A 82 1.74 -1.61 -24.26
N PRO A 83 0.68 -1.80 -25.07
CA PRO A 83 0.69 -1.38 -26.46
C PRO A 83 1.03 0.11 -26.60
N ALA A 84 1.35 0.56 -27.81
CA ALA A 84 1.62 1.97 -28.10
C ALA A 84 0.40 2.84 -27.74
N LEU A 85 0.60 3.75 -26.78
CA LEU A 85 -0.42 4.67 -26.28
C LEU A 85 -0.32 5.98 -27.06
N SER A 86 -1.42 6.44 -27.63
CA SER A 86 -1.48 7.76 -28.27
C SER A 86 -1.12 8.86 -27.27
N PHE A 87 -0.41 9.90 -27.74
CA PHE A 87 -0.17 11.12 -26.94
C PHE A 87 -1.46 11.73 -26.36
N SER A 88 -2.60 11.51 -27.03
CA SER A 88 -3.93 12.02 -26.67
C SER A 88 -4.79 11.03 -25.88
N ILE A 89 -4.25 9.87 -25.45
CA ILE A 89 -5.04 8.86 -24.73
C ILE A 89 -5.75 9.45 -23.50
N SER A 90 -7.02 9.13 -23.34
CA SER A 90 -7.83 9.57 -22.19
C SER A 90 -7.43 8.84 -20.92
N ALA A 91 -7.68 9.45 -19.74
CA ALA A 91 -7.42 8.80 -18.45
C ALA A 91 -8.16 7.46 -18.29
N ALA A 92 -9.38 7.36 -18.83
CA ALA A 92 -10.18 6.13 -18.80
C ALA A 92 -9.54 5.02 -19.67
N SER A 93 -9.20 5.33 -20.92
CA SER A 93 -8.52 4.37 -21.80
C SER A 93 -7.14 3.98 -21.28
N LEU A 94 -6.42 4.91 -20.65
CA LEU A 94 -5.14 4.62 -20.00
C LEU A 94 -5.31 3.68 -18.81
N THR A 95 -6.34 3.88 -17.98
CA THR A 95 -6.67 2.98 -16.87
C THR A 95 -6.89 1.55 -17.38
N VAL A 96 -7.70 1.38 -18.44
CA VAL A 96 -7.95 0.08 -19.05
C VAL A 96 -6.67 -0.56 -19.61
N ALA A 97 -5.85 0.22 -20.33
CA ALA A 97 -4.61 -0.29 -20.91
C ALA A 97 -3.60 -0.76 -19.85
N LEU A 98 -3.54 -0.08 -18.71
CA LEU A 98 -2.69 -0.48 -17.58
C LEU A 98 -3.24 -1.72 -16.87
N GLN A 99 -4.55 -1.78 -16.60
CA GLN A 99 -5.18 -2.92 -15.93
C GLN A 99 -5.19 -4.20 -16.78
N ALA A 100 -5.01 -4.09 -18.10
CA ALA A 100 -4.82 -5.24 -18.98
C ALA A 100 -3.49 -5.98 -18.75
N LEU A 101 -2.53 -5.35 -18.05
CA LEU A 101 -1.26 -5.95 -17.68
C LEU A 101 -1.33 -6.43 -16.21
N PRO A 102 -1.27 -7.75 -15.95
CA PRO A 102 -1.31 -8.29 -14.58
C PRO A 102 -0.33 -7.63 -13.60
N ALA A 103 0.83 -7.19 -14.10
CA ALA A 103 1.85 -6.52 -13.29
C ALA A 103 1.35 -5.22 -12.62
N PHE A 104 0.44 -4.48 -13.25
CA PHE A 104 -0.10 -3.23 -12.69
C PHE A 104 -1.24 -3.46 -11.69
N GLY A 105 -1.90 -4.62 -11.72
CA GLY A 105 -3.11 -4.87 -10.94
C GLY A 105 -4.21 -3.85 -11.23
N GLN A 106 -5.02 -3.49 -10.23
CA GLN A 106 -5.96 -2.38 -10.38
C GLN A 106 -5.27 -1.05 -10.10
N VAL A 107 -5.50 -0.08 -10.97
CA VAL A 107 -4.97 1.28 -10.86
C VAL A 107 -6.09 2.31 -10.98
N SER A 108 -5.84 3.50 -10.43
CA SER A 108 -6.65 4.70 -10.65
C SER A 108 -5.79 5.72 -11.40
N VAL A 109 -6.26 6.20 -12.55
CA VAL A 109 -5.57 7.26 -13.30
C VAL A 109 -6.34 8.56 -13.19
N VAL A 110 -5.65 9.64 -12.80
CA VAL A 110 -6.21 10.99 -12.71
C VAL A 110 -5.31 11.97 -13.45
N TYR A 111 -5.89 12.81 -14.29
CA TYR A 111 -5.20 13.90 -14.99
C TYR A 111 -5.43 15.20 -14.23
N SER A 112 -4.39 16.02 -14.08
CA SER A 112 -4.52 17.36 -13.48
C SER A 112 -5.13 18.38 -14.45
N SER A 113 -5.02 18.15 -15.76
CA SER A 113 -5.46 19.10 -16.77
C SER A 113 -5.78 18.45 -18.11
N GLY A 114 -6.93 18.83 -18.68
CA GLY A 114 -7.32 18.44 -20.03
C GLY A 114 -7.59 16.94 -20.22
N PRO A 115 -8.00 16.54 -21.45
CA PRO A 115 -8.34 15.15 -21.75
C PRO A 115 -7.18 14.31 -22.28
N ALA A 116 -6.05 14.92 -22.66
CA ALA A 116 -4.92 14.26 -23.31
C ALA A 116 -3.77 13.97 -22.34
N ALA A 117 -3.13 12.81 -22.47
CA ALA A 117 -1.97 12.46 -21.65
C ALA A 117 -0.81 13.45 -21.81
N CYS A 118 -0.46 13.77 -23.05
CA CYS A 118 0.65 14.65 -23.39
C CYS A 118 0.14 16.04 -23.80
N THR A 119 0.88 17.07 -23.41
CA THR A 119 0.64 18.44 -23.87
C THR A 119 1.95 19.08 -24.31
N ALA A 120 1.88 20.18 -25.05
CA ALA A 120 3.09 20.88 -25.54
C ALA A 120 4.03 21.35 -24.41
N SER A 121 3.48 21.67 -23.24
CA SER A 121 4.22 22.11 -22.06
C SER A 121 4.39 21.02 -20.99
N GLY A 122 3.76 19.86 -21.17
CA GLY A 122 3.69 18.81 -20.16
C GLY A 122 2.90 19.19 -18.91
N ILE A 123 2.03 20.21 -18.95
CA ILE A 123 1.30 20.67 -17.75
C ILE A 123 0.33 19.63 -17.16
N ASN A 124 -0.04 18.61 -17.94
CA ASN A 124 -0.86 17.53 -17.43
C ASN A 124 0.01 16.56 -16.60
N SER A 125 -0.26 16.52 -15.30
CA SER A 125 0.28 15.54 -14.37
C SER A 125 -0.65 14.33 -14.34
N ILE A 126 -0.12 13.18 -14.74
CA ILE A 126 -0.86 11.91 -14.78
C ILE A 126 -0.55 11.13 -13.51
N SER A 127 -1.46 11.17 -12.54
CA SER A 127 -1.32 10.42 -11.28
C SER A 127 -1.85 9.00 -11.46
N ILE A 128 -0.95 8.02 -11.33
CA ILE A 128 -1.27 6.59 -11.38
C ILE A 128 -1.17 6.04 -9.96
N MET A 129 -2.32 5.82 -9.32
CA MET A 129 -2.40 5.20 -8.00
C MET A 129 -2.56 3.68 -8.14
N PHE A 130 -1.65 2.92 -7.55
CA PHE A 130 -1.77 1.47 -7.45
C PHE A 130 -2.74 1.10 -6.32
N ARG A 131 -3.85 0.42 -6.65
CA ARG A 131 -4.87 0.05 -5.67
C ARG A 131 -4.67 -1.34 -5.08
N THR A 132 -3.98 -2.23 -5.79
CA THR A 132 -3.85 -3.63 -5.38
C THR A 132 -2.42 -4.13 -5.33
N VAL A 133 -1.46 -3.38 -5.89
CA VAL A 133 -0.02 -3.69 -5.84
C VAL A 133 0.62 -2.78 -4.79
N PHE A 134 1.13 -3.36 -3.71
CA PHE A 134 1.65 -2.66 -2.55
C PHE A 134 3.15 -2.92 -2.33
N GLY A 135 3.70 -2.34 -1.27
CA GLY A 135 5.12 -2.33 -0.98
C GLY A 135 5.89 -1.29 -1.80
N THR A 136 7.21 -1.43 -1.78
CA THR A 136 8.11 -0.56 -2.54
C THR A 136 8.02 -0.92 -4.02
N LEU A 137 7.34 -0.09 -4.81
CA LEU A 137 7.15 -0.32 -6.23
C LEU A 137 8.31 0.27 -7.05
N PRO A 138 8.84 -0.45 -8.05
CA PRO A 138 9.82 0.12 -8.97
C PRO A 138 9.19 1.22 -9.82
N THR A 139 10.00 2.16 -10.31
CA THR A 139 9.51 3.24 -11.18
C THR A 139 9.01 2.67 -12.52
N ILE A 140 7.86 3.17 -13.00
CA ILE A 140 7.33 2.85 -14.32
C ILE A 140 8.37 3.24 -15.38
N ARG A 141 8.67 2.29 -16.26
CA ARG A 141 9.54 2.48 -17.41
C ARG A 141 8.76 3.11 -18.55
N THR A 142 9.41 3.96 -19.33
CA THR A 142 8.78 4.66 -20.45
C THR A 142 9.59 4.43 -21.71
N THR A 143 8.91 4.40 -22.85
CA THR A 143 9.55 4.48 -24.16
C THR A 143 8.76 5.43 -25.01
N VAL A 144 9.45 6.26 -25.78
CA VAL A 144 8.86 7.34 -26.58
C VAL A 144 8.99 7.03 -28.06
N ASN A 145 7.94 7.33 -28.84
CA ASN A 145 7.97 7.26 -30.29
C ASN A 145 7.12 8.41 -30.86
N GLY A 146 7.76 9.55 -31.09
CA GLY A 146 7.14 10.76 -31.64
C GLY A 146 6.64 11.78 -30.61
N VAL A 147 6.44 11.39 -29.34
CA VAL A 147 6.34 12.35 -28.24
C VAL A 147 7.73 12.87 -27.85
N THR A 148 7.81 14.09 -27.32
CA THR A 148 9.08 14.75 -26.99
C THR A 148 9.76 14.11 -25.79
N SER A 149 9.03 13.87 -24.70
CA SER A 149 9.57 13.23 -23.50
C SER A 149 8.46 12.67 -22.61
N VAL A 150 8.81 11.64 -21.83
CA VAL A 150 7.97 11.09 -20.77
C VAL A 150 8.83 10.83 -19.54
N THR A 151 8.50 11.48 -18.43
CA THR A 151 9.21 11.34 -17.14
C THR A 151 8.28 10.80 -16.06
N VAL A 152 8.83 10.07 -15.09
CA VAL A 152 8.05 9.46 -13.99
C VAL A 152 8.67 9.83 -12.65
N LYS A 153 7.84 10.29 -11.70
CA LYS A 153 8.19 10.52 -10.29
C LYS A 153 7.60 9.41 -9.41
N ASN A 154 8.42 8.86 -8.53
CA ASN A 154 8.08 7.76 -7.61
C ASN A 154 8.78 7.92 -6.24
N ASP A 155 9.23 9.14 -5.92
CA ASP A 155 10.11 9.44 -4.78
C ASP A 155 9.39 10.23 -3.66
N GLY A 156 8.07 10.43 -3.79
CA GLY A 156 7.30 11.26 -2.87
C GLY A 156 7.26 12.74 -3.27
N THR A 157 7.90 13.13 -4.37
CA THR A 157 7.90 14.52 -4.88
C THR A 157 6.92 14.71 -6.03
N GLY A 158 6.55 15.97 -6.31
CA GLY A 158 5.75 16.31 -7.49
C GLY A 158 4.37 15.63 -7.55
N GLY A 159 3.78 15.35 -6.39
CA GLY A 159 2.50 14.64 -6.26
C GLY A 159 2.61 13.11 -6.24
N SER A 160 3.81 12.54 -6.40
CA SER A 160 4.03 11.11 -6.17
C SER A 160 3.95 10.79 -4.67
N VAL A 161 3.60 9.56 -4.35
CA VAL A 161 3.48 9.05 -2.98
C VAL A 161 4.19 7.72 -2.92
N VAL A 162 5.18 7.62 -2.02
CA VAL A 162 5.82 6.34 -1.70
C VAL A 162 4.85 5.55 -0.83
N GLY A 163 4.37 4.41 -1.31
CA GLY A 163 3.40 3.59 -0.60
C GLY A 163 3.98 3.02 0.70
N THR A 164 3.12 2.95 1.72
CA THR A 164 3.46 2.42 3.05
C THR A 164 2.72 1.13 3.38
N LYS A 165 1.81 0.68 2.51
CA LYS A 165 1.12 -0.61 2.64
C LYS A 165 2.12 -1.75 2.48
N GLU A 166 2.20 -2.60 3.49
CA GLU A 166 3.08 -3.75 3.54
C GLU A 166 2.67 -4.83 2.52
N ASP A 167 3.65 -5.36 1.78
CA ASP A 167 3.49 -6.47 0.83
C ASP A 167 3.61 -7.81 1.58
N ALA A 168 2.76 -8.01 2.58
CA ALA A 168 2.69 -9.28 3.27
C ALA A 168 2.01 -10.32 2.36
N VAL A 169 2.72 -11.38 2.00
CA VAL A 169 2.18 -12.47 1.19
C VAL A 169 0.92 -13.01 1.87
N CYS A 170 -0.22 -12.90 1.18
CA CYS A 170 -1.52 -13.30 1.68
C CYS A 170 -1.91 -12.67 3.02
N SER A 171 -1.45 -11.44 3.28
CA SER A 171 -1.65 -10.72 4.54
C SER A 171 -1.22 -11.51 5.78
N ASN A 172 -0.30 -12.48 5.62
CA ASN A 172 0.06 -13.49 6.62
C ASN A 172 -1.16 -14.30 7.15
N ARG A 173 -2.22 -14.40 6.35
CA ARG A 173 -3.54 -14.99 6.67
C ARG A 173 -3.98 -15.99 5.60
N GLY A 174 -3.03 -16.55 4.86
CA GLY A 174 -3.27 -17.52 3.80
C GLY A 174 -1.96 -18.06 3.24
N THR A 175 -2.07 -19.02 2.33
CA THR A 175 -0.96 -19.57 1.56
C THR A 175 -1.01 -19.06 0.13
N CYS A 176 0.14 -18.71 -0.43
CA CYS A 176 0.20 -18.23 -1.82
C CYS A 176 0.13 -19.42 -2.77
N ASP A 177 -0.91 -19.50 -3.58
CA ASP A 177 -0.92 -20.38 -4.75
C ASP A 177 -0.05 -19.72 -5.84
N THR A 178 1.20 -20.16 -5.90
CA THR A 178 2.17 -19.63 -6.87
C THR A 178 1.84 -19.98 -8.32
N LEU A 179 0.96 -20.95 -8.57
CA LEU A 179 0.56 -21.34 -9.92
C LEU A 179 -0.47 -20.35 -10.49
N HIS A 180 -1.40 -19.89 -9.66
CA HIS A 180 -2.47 -18.96 -10.07
C HIS A 180 -2.22 -17.50 -9.65
N GLY A 181 -1.25 -17.26 -8.77
CA GLY A 181 -0.92 -15.92 -8.26
C GLY A 181 -1.99 -15.35 -7.32
N ILE A 182 -2.78 -16.21 -6.67
CA ILE A 182 -3.87 -15.86 -5.76
C ILE A 182 -3.61 -16.52 -4.40
N CYS A 183 -4.00 -15.85 -3.31
CA CYS A 183 -3.91 -16.45 -1.98
C CYS A 183 -5.09 -17.35 -1.67
N ILE A 184 -4.77 -18.53 -1.16
CA ILE A 184 -5.71 -19.44 -0.50
C ILE A 184 -5.83 -18.96 0.94
N CYS A 185 -7.00 -18.44 1.30
CA CYS A 185 -7.19 -17.79 2.60
C CYS A 185 -7.45 -18.79 3.71
N ALA A 186 -6.87 -18.51 4.88
CA ALA A 186 -7.20 -19.21 6.12
C ALA A 186 -8.68 -18.96 6.48
N GLU A 187 -9.25 -19.88 7.26
CA GLU A 187 -10.64 -19.77 7.68
C GLU A 187 -10.93 -18.42 8.36
N GLY A 188 -12.06 -17.82 8.02
CA GLY A 188 -12.46 -16.49 8.51
C GLY A 188 -11.81 -15.31 7.78
N PHE A 189 -10.97 -15.56 6.78
CA PHE A 189 -10.37 -14.54 5.93
C PHE A 189 -10.78 -14.70 4.48
N THR A 190 -11.00 -13.58 3.81
CA THR A 190 -11.25 -13.52 2.39
C THR A 190 -10.47 -12.36 1.79
N SER A 191 -10.50 -12.29 0.46
CA SER A 191 -9.87 -11.24 -0.31
C SER A 191 -10.43 -9.87 0.09
N SER A 192 -9.54 -8.89 0.23
CA SER A 192 -9.87 -7.52 0.61
C SER A 192 -9.87 -6.57 -0.57
N ASP A 193 -10.40 -5.37 -0.37
CA ASP A 193 -10.21 -4.22 -1.27
C ASP A 193 -8.95 -3.40 -0.92
N GLY A 194 -8.26 -3.72 0.18
CA GLY A 194 -7.14 -2.95 0.72
C GLY A 194 -7.52 -1.67 1.45
N TYR A 195 -8.81 -1.45 1.75
CA TYR A 195 -9.37 -0.30 2.45
C TYR A 195 -10.27 -0.72 3.62
N GLY A 196 -10.10 -1.94 4.11
CA GLY A 196 -10.85 -2.49 5.24
C GLY A 196 -12.17 -3.18 4.86
N GLY A 197 -12.49 -3.28 3.56
CA GLY A 197 -13.65 -3.99 3.04
C GLY A 197 -13.30 -5.30 2.31
N PRO A 198 -14.31 -6.12 1.96
CA PRO A 198 -14.13 -7.26 1.08
C PRO A 198 -13.82 -6.79 -0.35
N GLY A 199 -13.01 -7.55 -1.09
CA GLY A 199 -12.65 -7.20 -2.46
C GLY A 199 -12.07 -8.38 -3.23
N SER A 200 -11.49 -8.11 -4.40
CA SER A 200 -11.00 -9.14 -5.34
C SER A 200 -9.47 -9.20 -5.47
N ARG A 201 -8.73 -8.64 -4.51
CA ARG A 201 -7.27 -8.62 -4.50
C ARG A 201 -6.60 -10.00 -4.37
N GLY A 202 -7.33 -10.99 -3.88
CA GLY A 202 -6.81 -12.33 -3.63
C GLY A 202 -5.73 -12.34 -2.55
N ASP A 203 -5.89 -11.55 -1.48
CA ASP A 203 -4.83 -11.24 -0.50
C ASP A 203 -5.15 -11.64 0.95
N CYS A 204 -6.33 -12.20 1.22
CA CYS A 204 -6.77 -12.62 2.56
C CYS A 204 -6.75 -11.50 3.62
N GLY A 205 -6.89 -10.25 3.17
CA GLY A 205 -6.81 -9.07 4.03
C GLY A 205 -8.11 -8.72 4.75
N TYR A 206 -9.24 -9.31 4.37
CA TYR A 206 -10.55 -9.00 4.95
C TYR A 206 -10.99 -10.12 5.89
N MET A 207 -11.36 -9.77 7.13
CA MET A 207 -11.92 -10.70 8.09
C MET A 207 -13.44 -10.77 7.88
N GLU A 208 -13.97 -11.96 7.62
CA GLU A 208 -15.42 -12.13 7.45
C GLU A 208 -16.13 -12.00 8.82
N PRO A 209 -17.15 -11.13 8.96
CA PRO A 209 -17.81 -10.90 10.24
C PRO A 209 -18.66 -12.07 10.78
N VAL A 210 -18.83 -13.18 10.05
CA VAL A 210 -19.77 -14.25 10.44
C VAL A 210 -19.23 -15.65 10.08
N TYR A 211 -18.92 -16.45 11.10
CA TYR A 211 -18.39 -17.82 10.99
C TYR A 211 -19.38 -18.88 10.48
N LEU A 212 -20.62 -18.53 10.12
CA LEU A 212 -21.66 -19.54 9.84
C LEU A 212 -21.74 -19.98 8.37
N ASN A 213 -21.04 -19.30 7.46
CA ASN A 213 -21.10 -19.55 6.02
C ASN A 213 -19.95 -18.86 5.26
N SER A 214 -18.70 -19.03 5.75
CA SER A 214 -17.55 -18.34 5.19
C SER A 214 -17.32 -18.69 3.71
N ALA A 215 -17.10 -17.68 2.86
CA ALA A 215 -16.83 -17.90 1.44
C ALA A 215 -15.53 -18.70 1.21
N ALA A 216 -14.58 -18.58 2.15
CA ALA A 216 -13.35 -19.36 2.18
C ALA A 216 -13.59 -20.87 2.39
N LYS A 217 -14.60 -21.26 3.17
CA LYS A 217 -14.97 -22.68 3.34
C LYS A 217 -15.51 -23.26 2.03
N VAL A 218 -16.36 -22.52 1.34
CA VAL A 218 -16.92 -22.95 0.04
C VAL A 218 -15.84 -23.01 -1.04
N ALA A 219 -14.87 -22.08 -1.05
CA ALA A 219 -13.76 -22.09 -1.99
C ALA A 219 -12.78 -23.27 -1.78
N ASN A 220 -12.57 -23.69 -0.53
CA ASN A 220 -11.71 -24.84 -0.19
C ASN A 220 -12.41 -26.20 -0.36
N GLU A 221 -13.73 -26.26 -0.53
CA GLU A 221 -14.49 -27.50 -0.78
C GLU A 221 -14.57 -27.87 -2.28
N ILE A 222 -14.12 -26.99 -3.18
CA ILE A 222 -14.17 -27.18 -4.64
C ILE A 222 -12.78 -27.47 -5.26
N ALA A 223 -11.71 -27.51 -4.45
CA ALA A 223 -10.36 -27.85 -4.88
C ALA A 223 -10.02 -29.33 -4.67
#